data_AF-A0A3L6JRX9-F1
#
_entry.id   AF-A0A3L6JRX9-F1
#
_cell.length_a   1.000
_cell.length_b   1.000
_cell.length_c   1.000
_cell.angle_alpha   90.00
_cell.angle_beta   90.00
_cell.angle_gamma   90.00
#
_symmetry.space_group_name_H-M   'P 1'
#
loop_
_entity.id
_entity.type
_entity.pdbx_description
1 polymer ?
#
loop_
_entity_poly.entity_id
_entity_poly.type
_entity_poly.pdbx_seq_one_letter_code
_entity_poly.pdbx_strand_id
1 'polypeptide(L)'
;MREYQYRVSLTLMLAVLFASLFQGATPAFGNLGLSIALIETPSVNRTWADFSLLYEDQYHSPSQLQAEIQRFETLVPSLVETLVIGQSYEGRNITCLRITNELNEEQKAKTLVLAQHHGREQITVEMALRFALRLMNSYGVDDEITQYVDTEEIYIIPSMNPDALERVVNLNDYWLRKNLRPYDNDGDGLLDEDPADDANGDGVISSYDVYAKSDGGSILTYLYSYFEGIDDDDDGRINCDEIGLVDLNRNYARSWGLEPGSSSDPWSQVYHGAYAFSEPETQAFRDFALQHRFAISYTLHSGTNATYFPLTSYGAYTEPTLYYAVLQDLAGMLPPAFYSDQGRSSSFLTFTRAQKPMIETGCGMWEDWMYADRGTKVPITFELYHNTAVDMDEAFTLIVDNSTHYIEEWHDIFGYFDPVTESIESLWTDIMPVFDYLLEMTPRLSIVSKSVAGGTNQGDTVTASLGVECLSPRLGSSDEIEVAMMDGTRLCLLSVASPHATTQMQGSFQLPVDLTVTNYTIRLGNNYTGYTRLIISANSQSADGGLFVASGVAVAAGGTLVLAVLLSRHRGKTATTRQVLAP
;
A
#
# COMPACT_ATOMS: atom_id res chain seq x y z
N MET A 1 -61.58 11.87 37.33
CA MET A 1 -60.98 10.63 37.89
C MET A 1 -59.79 10.30 36.99
N ARG A 2 -58.57 10.56 37.47
CA ARG A 2 -57.68 9.58 38.15
C ARG A 2 -57.13 8.60 37.09
N GLU A 3 -55.85 8.42 36.84
CA GLU A 3 -54.57 8.67 37.53
C GLU A 3 -53.51 8.53 36.42
N TYR A 4 -52.58 9.48 36.22
CA TYR A 4 -51.25 9.25 35.59
C TYR A 4 -50.44 10.57 35.56
N GLN A 5 -50.34 11.27 36.70
CA GLN A 5 -49.50 12.48 36.84
C GLN A 5 -48.78 12.60 38.21
N TYR A 6 -48.42 11.48 38.84
CA TYR A 6 -47.63 11.53 40.08
C TYR A 6 -46.52 10.48 40.09
N ARG A 7 -45.43 10.69 39.32
CA ARG A 7 -44.09 10.12 39.60
C ARG A 7 -42.89 10.94 39.08
N VAL A 8 -43.07 12.18 38.62
CA VAL A 8 -41.93 13.06 38.22
C VAL A 8 -41.74 14.24 39.19
N SER A 9 -42.68 14.52 40.09
CA SER A 9 -42.63 15.71 40.96
C SER A 9 -42.05 15.48 42.37
N LEU A 10 -41.60 14.27 42.73
CA LEU A 10 -41.02 14.02 44.06
C LEU A 10 -39.48 14.08 44.06
N THR A 11 -38.83 13.74 42.94
CA THR A 11 -37.36 13.73 42.83
C THR A 11 -36.79 15.15 42.67
N LEU A 12 -37.50 16.05 41.97
CA LEU A 12 -37.08 17.46 41.85
C LEU A 12 -37.30 18.27 43.14
N MET A 13 -38.29 17.90 43.97
CA MET A 13 -38.60 18.63 45.20
C MET A 13 -37.61 18.31 46.34
N LEU A 14 -37.00 17.12 46.33
CA LEU A 14 -35.95 16.74 47.28
C LEU A 14 -34.58 17.37 46.96
N ALA A 15 -34.30 17.67 45.68
CA ALA A 15 -33.09 18.39 45.28
C ALA A 15 -33.12 19.87 45.71
N VAL A 16 -34.29 20.52 45.68
CA VAL A 16 -34.45 21.92 46.10
C VAL A 16 -34.46 22.08 47.62
N LEU A 17 -34.90 21.08 48.39
CA LEU A 17 -34.88 21.11 49.86
C LEU A 17 -33.48 20.87 50.48
N PHE A 18 -32.56 20.23 49.76
CA PHE A 18 -31.16 20.07 50.21
C PHE A 18 -30.31 21.32 49.96
N ALA A 19 -30.65 22.15 48.96
CA ALA A 19 -29.92 23.38 48.65
C ALA A 19 -30.16 24.52 49.65
N SER A 20 -31.20 24.43 50.49
CA SER A 20 -31.55 25.46 51.48
C SER A 20 -30.96 25.25 52.89
N LEU A 21 -30.23 24.16 53.15
CA LEU A 21 -29.67 23.85 54.47
C LEU A 21 -28.14 24.05 54.59
N PHE A 22 -27.47 24.51 53.54
CA PHE A 22 -26.05 24.89 53.56
C PHE A 22 -25.84 26.32 53.03
N GLN A 23 -26.50 27.31 53.65
CA GLN A 23 -26.01 28.70 53.57
C GLN A 23 -24.79 28.82 54.48
N GLY A 24 -23.60 28.56 53.95
CA GLY A 24 -22.36 28.75 54.71
C GLY A 24 -21.14 27.95 54.26
N ALA A 25 -21.22 27.16 53.20
CA ALA A 25 -20.03 26.56 52.60
C ALA A 25 -20.22 26.53 51.08
N THR A 26 -19.61 27.47 50.36
CA THR A 26 -19.20 27.20 48.98
C THR A 26 -18.40 25.90 49.04
N PRO A 27 -18.81 24.80 48.36
CA PRO A 27 -17.89 23.70 48.19
C PRO A 27 -16.70 24.28 47.45
N ALA A 28 -15.56 24.38 48.13
CA ALA A 28 -14.30 24.56 47.45
C ALA A 28 -14.14 23.28 46.63
N PHE A 29 -14.59 23.29 45.38
CA PHE A 29 -14.12 22.33 44.40
C PHE A 29 -12.61 22.51 44.42
N GLY A 30 -11.90 21.54 45.02
CA GLY A 30 -10.46 21.50 44.94
C GLY A 30 -10.06 21.63 43.48
N ASN A 31 -8.96 22.33 43.20
CA ASN A 31 -8.49 22.57 41.83
C ASN A 31 -8.61 21.28 41.01
N LEU A 32 -9.49 21.29 40.00
CA LEU A 32 -9.58 20.20 39.04
C LEU A 32 -8.24 20.14 38.30
N GLY A 33 -7.61 18.97 38.32
CA GLY A 33 -6.41 18.71 37.54
C GLY A 33 -6.79 18.35 36.12
N LEU A 34 -6.08 18.88 35.14
CA LEU A 34 -6.20 18.41 33.76
C LEU A 34 -5.47 17.07 33.61
N SER A 35 -6.04 16.18 32.81
CA SER A 35 -5.40 14.95 32.35
C SER A 35 -5.54 14.82 30.85
N ILE A 36 -4.54 14.20 30.22
CA ILE A 36 -4.55 13.85 28.81
C ILE A 36 -4.27 12.35 28.67
N ALA A 37 -5.07 11.65 27.87
CA ALA A 37 -4.94 10.22 27.65
C ALA A 37 -5.04 9.90 26.15
N LEU A 38 -4.34 8.85 25.73
CA LEU A 38 -4.48 8.27 24.39
C LEU A 38 -5.82 7.53 24.34
N ILE A 39 -6.57 7.70 23.26
CA ILE A 39 -7.73 6.86 22.97
C ILE A 39 -7.21 5.68 22.15
N GLU A 40 -6.98 4.56 22.81
CA GLU A 40 -6.57 3.31 22.16
C GLU A 40 -7.67 2.86 21.20
N THR A 41 -7.28 2.53 19.98
CA THR A 41 -8.18 1.92 19.01
C THR A 41 -7.96 0.41 19.02
N PRO A 42 -9.01 -0.41 19.22
CA PRO A 42 -8.86 -1.85 19.22
C PRO A 42 -8.50 -2.39 17.83
N SER A 43 -7.68 -3.44 17.80
CA SER A 43 -7.51 -4.32 16.65
C SER A 43 -8.83 -5.05 16.33
N VAL A 44 -9.02 -5.41 15.06
CA VAL A 44 -10.09 -6.31 14.65
C VAL A 44 -9.87 -7.68 15.29
N ASN A 45 -10.95 -8.28 15.81
CA ASN A 45 -10.87 -9.67 16.24
C ASN A 45 -10.88 -10.58 15.01
N ARG A 46 -9.75 -11.24 14.72
CA ARG A 46 -9.63 -12.16 13.59
C ARG A 46 -10.58 -13.35 13.73
N THR A 47 -11.44 -13.54 12.71
CA THR A 47 -12.41 -14.66 12.67
C THR A 47 -12.18 -15.65 11.53
N TRP A 48 -11.21 -15.40 10.67
CA TRP A 48 -10.85 -16.29 9.55
C TRP A 48 -9.64 -17.16 9.91
N ALA A 49 -9.61 -18.38 9.38
CA ALA A 49 -8.44 -19.25 9.42
C ALA A 49 -7.41 -18.82 8.35
N ASP A 50 -6.19 -19.35 8.41
CA ASP A 50 -5.25 -19.22 7.29
C ASP A 50 -5.86 -19.84 6.02
N PHE A 51 -5.60 -19.21 4.88
CA PHE A 51 -5.98 -19.72 3.57
C PHE A 51 -4.86 -19.50 2.56
N SER A 52 -4.89 -20.24 1.45
CA SER A 52 -3.99 -20.04 0.32
C SER A 52 -4.73 -19.43 -0.88
N LEU A 53 -3.98 -19.08 -1.93
CA LEU A 53 -4.54 -18.70 -3.23
C LEU A 53 -5.31 -19.89 -3.83
N LEU A 54 -6.40 -19.63 -4.54
CA LEU A 54 -7.13 -20.58 -5.37
C LEU A 54 -6.25 -21.16 -6.49
N TYR A 55 -5.34 -20.34 -7.04
CA TYR A 55 -4.48 -20.70 -8.17
C TYR A 55 -2.99 -20.57 -7.82
N GLU A 56 -2.59 -21.12 -6.67
CA GLU A 56 -1.24 -20.92 -6.10
C GLU A 56 -0.07 -21.43 -6.96
N ASP A 57 -0.32 -22.47 -7.78
CA ASP A 57 0.67 -23.17 -8.61
C ASP A 57 0.56 -22.79 -10.10
N GLN A 58 0.26 -21.52 -10.42
CA GLN A 58 0.29 -21.00 -11.79
C GLN A 58 0.32 -19.47 -11.81
N TYR A 59 0.59 -18.89 -12.98
CA TYR A 59 0.40 -17.46 -13.22
C TYR A 59 -1.09 -17.13 -13.42
N HIS A 60 -1.57 -16.08 -12.77
CA HIS A 60 -2.98 -15.71 -12.82
C HIS A 60 -3.33 -14.95 -14.10
N SER A 61 -4.29 -15.48 -14.86
CA SER A 61 -5.01 -14.68 -15.87
C SER A 61 -5.83 -13.56 -15.20
N PRO A 62 -6.25 -12.52 -15.92
CA PRO A 62 -7.07 -11.44 -15.35
C PRO A 62 -8.34 -11.94 -14.65
N SER A 63 -8.99 -12.96 -15.22
CA SER A 63 -10.20 -13.55 -14.64
C SER A 63 -9.95 -14.28 -13.32
N GLN A 64 -8.82 -15.00 -13.22
CA GLN A 64 -8.39 -15.71 -12.02
C GLN A 64 -7.93 -14.73 -10.94
N LEU A 65 -7.18 -13.69 -11.32
CA LEU A 65 -6.80 -12.59 -10.43
C LEU A 65 -8.06 -11.92 -9.83
N GLN A 66 -9.06 -11.62 -10.64
CA GLN A 66 -10.29 -11.01 -10.17
C GLN A 66 -11.07 -11.94 -9.22
N ALA A 67 -11.01 -13.26 -9.42
CA ALA A 67 -11.59 -14.24 -8.52
C ALA A 67 -10.87 -14.29 -7.16
N GLU A 68 -9.55 -14.18 -7.11
CA GLU A 68 -8.79 -14.04 -5.85
C GLU A 68 -9.18 -12.78 -5.09
N ILE A 69 -9.20 -11.63 -5.76
CA ILE A 69 -9.55 -10.35 -5.17
C ILE A 69 -10.95 -10.40 -4.53
N GLN A 70 -11.95 -10.93 -5.23
CA GLN A 70 -13.31 -11.09 -4.69
C GLN A 70 -13.36 -12.05 -3.50
N ARG A 71 -12.55 -13.10 -3.54
CA ARG A 71 -12.44 -14.05 -2.45
C ARG A 71 -11.79 -13.44 -1.21
N PHE A 72 -10.79 -12.58 -1.35
CA PHE A 72 -10.16 -11.88 -0.23
C PHE A 72 -11.15 -11.00 0.52
N GLU A 73 -11.92 -10.19 -0.20
CA GLU A 73 -12.99 -9.37 0.40
C GLU A 73 -14.07 -10.21 1.08
N THR A 74 -14.41 -11.36 0.50
CA THR A 74 -15.42 -12.28 1.08
C THR A 74 -14.91 -12.97 2.35
N LEU A 75 -13.64 -13.38 2.38
CA LEU A 75 -13.05 -14.11 3.51
C LEU A 75 -12.65 -13.17 4.66
N VAL A 76 -12.22 -11.95 4.34
CA VAL A 76 -11.67 -10.98 5.29
C VAL A 76 -12.37 -9.61 5.16
N PRO A 77 -13.72 -9.54 5.20
CA PRO A 77 -14.48 -8.30 4.98
C PRO A 77 -14.25 -7.25 6.06
N SER A 78 -13.65 -7.62 7.18
CA SER A 78 -13.33 -6.71 8.27
C SER A 78 -12.04 -5.92 8.06
N LEU A 79 -11.21 -6.31 7.07
CA LEU A 79 -9.96 -5.60 6.75
C LEU A 79 -9.85 -5.22 5.27
N VAL A 80 -10.47 -5.99 4.37
CA VAL A 80 -10.30 -5.86 2.92
C VAL A 80 -11.51 -5.15 2.32
N GLU A 81 -11.24 -4.10 1.55
CA GLU A 81 -12.18 -3.44 0.65
C GLU A 81 -11.60 -3.48 -0.77
N THR A 82 -12.45 -3.67 -1.77
CA THR A 82 -12.04 -3.60 -3.18
C THR A 82 -12.57 -2.33 -3.86
N LEU A 83 -11.72 -1.70 -4.67
CA LEU A 83 -12.05 -0.51 -5.45
C LEU A 83 -11.63 -0.71 -6.90
N VAL A 84 -12.56 -0.54 -7.84
CA VAL A 84 -12.20 -0.38 -9.25
C VAL A 84 -11.73 1.05 -9.47
N ILE A 85 -10.45 1.24 -9.79
CA ILE A 85 -9.85 2.58 -9.98
C ILE A 85 -10.02 3.11 -11.40
N GLY A 86 -10.37 2.23 -12.34
CA GLY A 86 -10.64 2.55 -13.72
C GLY A 86 -10.70 1.28 -14.55
N GLN A 87 -10.62 1.43 -15.87
CA GLN A 87 -10.64 0.31 -16.81
C GLN A 87 -9.47 0.44 -17.78
N SER A 88 -8.97 -0.68 -18.27
CA SER A 88 -7.98 -0.77 -19.34
C SER A 88 -8.58 -0.40 -20.70
N TYR A 89 -7.76 -0.41 -21.75
CA TYR A 89 -8.18 -0.12 -23.11
C TYR A 89 -9.33 -1.02 -23.60
N GLU A 90 -9.25 -2.33 -23.35
CA GLU A 90 -10.31 -3.30 -23.70
C GLU A 90 -11.45 -3.36 -22.65
N GLY A 91 -11.42 -2.50 -21.63
CA GLY A 91 -12.50 -2.34 -20.66
C GLY A 91 -12.45 -3.30 -19.47
N ARG A 92 -11.33 -3.98 -19.22
CA ARG A 92 -11.14 -4.78 -17.99
C ARG A 92 -10.94 -3.85 -16.80
N ASN A 93 -11.52 -4.22 -15.66
CA ASN A 93 -11.38 -3.43 -14.44
C ASN A 93 -9.94 -3.47 -13.93
N ILE A 94 -9.40 -2.31 -13.58
CA ILE A 94 -8.17 -2.19 -12.80
C ILE A 94 -8.60 -2.07 -11.33
N THR A 95 -8.31 -3.10 -10.54
CA THR A 95 -8.84 -3.25 -9.19
C THR A 95 -7.73 -3.07 -8.14
N CYS A 96 -8.01 -2.23 -7.15
CA CYS A 96 -7.19 -2.01 -5.97
C CYS A 96 -7.79 -2.73 -4.76
N LEU A 97 -6.95 -3.45 -4.02
CA LEU A 97 -7.22 -3.95 -2.68
C LEU A 97 -6.78 -2.89 -1.67
N ARG A 98 -7.69 -2.47 -0.79
CA ARG A 98 -7.37 -1.66 0.40
C ARG A 98 -7.46 -2.56 1.63
N ILE A 99 -6.33 -2.72 2.33
CA ILE A 99 -6.22 -3.57 3.52
C ILE A 99 -5.92 -2.69 4.73
N THR A 100 -6.85 -2.60 5.68
CA THR A 100 -6.68 -1.80 6.90
C THR A 100 -7.72 -2.14 7.98
N ASN A 101 -7.43 -1.80 9.24
CA ASN A 101 -8.42 -1.87 10.32
C ASN A 101 -9.39 -0.67 10.36
N GLU A 102 -10.62 -0.84 9.89
CA GLU A 102 -11.65 0.21 9.89
C GLU A 102 -12.19 0.60 11.28
N LEU A 103 -11.84 -0.11 12.37
CA LEU A 103 -12.16 0.36 13.73
C LEU A 103 -11.36 1.61 14.09
N ASN A 104 -10.25 1.85 13.38
CA ASN A 104 -9.50 3.10 13.42
C ASN A 104 -9.98 4.04 12.31
N GLU A 105 -10.96 4.86 12.66
CA GLU A 105 -11.61 5.86 11.80
C GLU A 105 -10.74 7.10 11.52
N GLU A 106 -9.58 7.23 12.17
CA GLU A 106 -8.65 8.31 11.84
C GLU A 106 -7.96 8.02 10.51
N GLN A 107 -7.62 9.08 9.78
CA GLN A 107 -6.77 8.94 8.61
C GLN A 107 -5.43 8.33 9.01
N LYS A 108 -4.96 7.35 8.23
CA LYS A 108 -3.73 6.60 8.49
C LYS A 108 -2.68 6.86 7.43
N ALA A 109 -1.42 6.67 7.78
CA ALA A 109 -0.34 6.70 6.79
C ALA A 109 -0.63 5.67 5.68
N LYS A 110 -0.30 6.01 4.44
CA LYS A 110 -0.68 5.23 3.26
C LYS A 110 0.53 4.60 2.61
N THR A 111 0.42 3.30 2.33
CA THR A 111 1.40 2.52 1.57
C THR A 111 0.77 2.06 0.26
N LEU A 112 1.50 2.15 -0.84
CA LEU A 112 1.03 1.70 -2.16
C LEU A 112 1.97 0.64 -2.74
N VAL A 113 1.38 -0.45 -3.22
CA VAL A 113 2.02 -1.46 -4.06
C VAL A 113 1.32 -1.48 -5.42
N LEU A 114 2.09 -1.40 -6.48
CA LEU A 114 1.64 -1.44 -7.86
C LEU A 114 2.37 -2.56 -8.59
N ALA A 115 1.70 -3.29 -9.47
CA ALA A 115 2.32 -4.38 -10.22
C ALA A 115 1.87 -4.40 -11.67
N GLN A 116 2.69 -5.04 -12.50
CA GLN A 116 2.40 -5.37 -13.89
C GLN A 116 2.04 -4.13 -14.73
N HIS A 117 2.92 -3.12 -14.73
CA HIS A 117 2.89 -2.10 -15.79
C HIS A 117 3.20 -2.72 -17.15
N HIS A 118 4.18 -3.62 -17.19
CA HIS A 118 4.55 -4.33 -18.41
C HIS A 118 3.88 -5.70 -18.47
N GLY A 119 3.40 -6.07 -19.65
CA GLY A 119 2.68 -7.33 -19.91
C GLY A 119 3.40 -8.56 -19.36
N ARG A 120 4.60 -8.81 -19.90
CA ARG A 120 5.48 -9.96 -19.66
C ARG A 120 6.09 -10.12 -18.26
N GLU A 121 5.76 -9.26 -17.30
CA GLU A 121 6.33 -9.31 -15.94
C GLU A 121 5.32 -9.96 -14.99
N GLN A 122 4.89 -11.18 -15.30
CA GLN A 122 3.76 -11.85 -14.66
C GLN A 122 4.01 -12.12 -13.18
N ILE A 123 5.27 -12.38 -12.80
CA ILE A 123 5.70 -12.62 -11.42
C ILE A 123 5.34 -11.49 -10.47
N THR A 124 5.22 -10.27 -10.99
CA THR A 124 4.86 -9.09 -10.18
C THR A 124 3.43 -9.19 -9.65
N VAL A 125 2.50 -9.77 -10.43
CA VAL A 125 1.10 -10.04 -10.01
C VAL A 125 1.10 -11.04 -8.86
N GLU A 126 1.89 -12.10 -8.98
CA GLU A 126 2.00 -13.18 -8.00
C GLU A 126 2.56 -12.69 -6.66
N MET A 127 3.55 -11.79 -6.69
CA MET A 127 4.12 -11.18 -5.49
C MET A 127 3.14 -10.20 -4.82
N ALA A 128 2.35 -9.45 -5.61
CA ALA A 128 1.31 -8.59 -5.07
C ALA A 128 0.20 -9.39 -4.35
N LEU A 129 -0.22 -10.53 -4.93
CA LEU A 129 -1.20 -11.44 -4.30
C LEU A 129 -0.67 -12.07 -3.03
N ARG A 130 0.58 -12.55 -3.03
CA ARG A 130 1.22 -13.13 -1.84
C ARG A 130 1.45 -12.11 -0.73
N PHE A 131 1.73 -10.85 -1.08
CA PHE A 131 1.78 -9.77 -0.09
C PHE A 131 0.41 -9.52 0.56
N ALA A 132 -0.68 -9.47 -0.22
CA ALA A 132 -2.03 -9.37 0.34
C ALA A 132 -2.34 -10.56 1.26
N LEU A 133 -1.95 -11.77 0.85
CA LEU A 133 -2.13 -12.99 1.62
C LEU A 133 -1.35 -12.96 2.95
N ARG A 134 -0.09 -12.50 2.92
CA ARG A 134 0.77 -12.32 4.10
C ARG A 134 0.10 -11.38 5.11
N LEU A 135 -0.43 -10.24 4.66
CA LEU A 135 -1.14 -9.29 5.53
C LEU A 135 -2.35 -9.95 6.21
N MET A 136 -3.19 -10.65 5.44
CA MET A 136 -4.42 -11.26 5.96
C MET A 136 -4.16 -12.46 6.88
N ASN A 137 -3.25 -13.36 6.51
CA ASN A 137 -2.96 -14.57 7.31
C ASN A 137 -2.15 -14.25 8.57
N SER A 138 -1.43 -13.14 8.60
CA SER A 138 -0.56 -12.80 9.73
C SER A 138 -1.21 -11.83 10.70
N TYR A 139 -2.26 -11.13 10.29
CA TYR A 139 -3.02 -10.27 11.20
C TYR A 139 -3.58 -11.06 12.39
N GLY A 140 -3.39 -10.54 13.60
CA GLY A 140 -3.74 -11.18 14.87
C GLY A 140 -2.86 -12.38 15.26
N VAL A 141 -1.78 -12.66 14.52
CA VAL A 141 -0.80 -13.72 14.81
C VAL A 141 0.61 -13.13 14.95
N ASP A 142 0.96 -12.25 14.03
CA ASP A 142 2.20 -11.48 14.00
C ASP A 142 1.91 -10.06 14.53
N ASP A 143 2.52 -9.70 15.66
CA ASP A 143 2.27 -8.43 16.35
C ASP A 143 2.68 -7.22 15.48
N GLU A 144 3.74 -7.33 14.69
CA GLU A 144 4.23 -6.25 13.83
C GLU A 144 3.26 -6.04 12.66
N ILE A 145 2.90 -7.09 11.93
CA ILE A 145 1.92 -6.98 10.84
C ILE A 145 0.57 -6.49 11.34
N THR A 146 0.15 -6.94 12.53
CA THR A 146 -1.09 -6.45 13.16
C THR A 146 -1.02 -4.96 13.40
N GLN A 147 0.07 -4.47 13.97
CA GLN A 147 0.29 -3.05 14.18
C GLN A 147 0.28 -2.26 12.86
N TYR A 148 0.90 -2.81 11.80
CA TYR A 148 1.00 -2.14 10.51
C TYR A 148 -0.40 -1.96 9.90
N VAL A 149 -1.19 -3.03 9.83
CA VAL A 149 -2.58 -2.98 9.32
C VAL A 149 -3.50 -2.12 10.20
N ASP A 150 -3.24 -2.05 11.51
CA ASP A 150 -4.00 -1.19 12.44
C ASP A 150 -3.75 0.30 12.21
N THR A 151 -2.53 0.66 11.81
CA THR A 151 -2.03 2.04 11.77
C THR A 151 -1.74 2.58 10.37
N GLU A 152 -1.87 1.74 9.34
CA GLU A 152 -1.72 2.11 7.92
C GLU A 152 -2.95 1.76 7.09
N GLU A 153 -3.13 2.47 6.00
CA GLU A 153 -3.94 2.03 4.87
C GLU A 153 -3.02 1.51 3.77
N ILE A 154 -3.08 0.19 3.53
CA ILE A 154 -2.21 -0.48 2.57
C ILE A 154 -3.01 -0.72 1.29
N TYR A 155 -2.56 -0.14 0.18
CA TYR A 155 -3.20 -0.24 -1.13
C TYR A 155 -2.35 -1.13 -2.03
N ILE A 156 -2.98 -2.13 -2.64
CA ILE A 156 -2.31 -3.07 -3.56
C ILE A 156 -3.10 -3.10 -4.86
N ILE A 157 -2.45 -2.79 -5.98
CA ILE A 157 -3.00 -2.90 -7.33
C ILE A 157 -2.22 -4.02 -8.03
N PRO A 158 -2.75 -5.25 -8.08
CA PRO A 158 -1.99 -6.40 -8.57
C PRO A 158 -1.73 -6.39 -10.07
N SER A 159 -2.53 -5.66 -10.87
CA SER A 159 -2.32 -5.53 -12.31
C SER A 159 -2.76 -4.17 -12.81
N MET A 160 -1.83 -3.44 -13.42
CA MET A 160 -2.07 -2.18 -14.13
C MET A 160 -2.40 -2.39 -15.61
N ASN A 161 -1.96 -3.49 -16.19
CA ASN A 161 -2.10 -3.80 -17.61
C ASN A 161 -2.83 -5.15 -17.81
N PRO A 162 -4.09 -5.27 -17.35
CA PRO A 162 -4.83 -6.54 -17.37
C PRO A 162 -5.11 -7.03 -18.79
N ASP A 163 -5.08 -6.16 -19.79
CA ASP A 163 -5.24 -6.56 -21.19
C ASP A 163 -4.03 -7.33 -21.68
N ALA A 164 -2.82 -6.81 -21.45
CA ALA A 164 -1.60 -7.54 -21.77
C ALA A 164 -1.46 -8.81 -20.93
N LEU A 165 -1.90 -8.78 -19.65
CA LEU A 165 -1.89 -9.96 -18.78
C LEU A 165 -2.71 -11.12 -19.36
N GLU A 166 -3.84 -10.83 -20.02
CA GLU A 166 -4.65 -11.85 -20.72
C GLU A 166 -3.81 -12.57 -21.78
N ARG A 167 -3.07 -11.82 -22.62
CA ARG A 167 -2.30 -12.39 -23.71
C ARG A 167 -1.08 -13.16 -23.21
N VAL A 168 -0.29 -12.59 -22.32
CA VAL A 168 0.94 -13.25 -21.87
C VAL A 168 0.65 -14.55 -21.12
N VAL A 169 -0.46 -14.64 -20.38
CA VAL A 169 -0.83 -15.85 -19.63
C VAL A 169 -1.58 -16.87 -20.49
N ASN A 170 -2.56 -16.44 -21.29
CA ASN A 170 -3.44 -17.39 -22.00
C ASN A 170 -2.96 -17.72 -23.41
N LEU A 171 -2.11 -16.88 -24.01
CA LEU A 171 -1.59 -17.04 -25.36
C LEU A 171 -0.06 -17.19 -25.41
N ASN A 172 0.63 -17.20 -24.25
CA ASN A 172 2.09 -17.30 -24.14
C ASN A 172 2.86 -16.21 -24.91
N ASP A 173 2.25 -15.03 -25.08
CA ASP A 173 2.85 -13.87 -25.73
C ASP A 173 3.84 -13.16 -24.80
N TYR A 174 4.91 -13.86 -24.42
CA TYR A 174 5.85 -13.41 -23.39
C TYR A 174 6.75 -12.25 -23.83
N TRP A 175 6.71 -11.87 -25.11
CA TRP A 175 7.41 -10.68 -25.61
C TRP A 175 6.65 -9.39 -25.30
N LEU A 176 5.32 -9.48 -25.18
CA LEU A 176 4.45 -8.33 -25.00
C LEU A 176 4.76 -7.54 -23.72
N ARG A 177 5.29 -6.34 -23.90
CA ARG A 177 5.59 -5.38 -22.84
C ARG A 177 4.50 -4.32 -22.67
N LYS A 178 3.97 -3.80 -23.78
CA LYS A 178 3.14 -2.59 -23.86
C LYS A 178 1.67 -2.88 -23.48
N ASN A 179 0.81 -1.86 -23.45
CA ASN A 179 -0.65 -2.07 -23.33
C ASN A 179 -1.27 -2.52 -24.67
N LEU A 180 -2.54 -2.89 -24.69
CA LEU A 180 -3.25 -3.35 -25.90
C LEU A 180 -4.00 -2.25 -26.64
N ARG A 181 -3.43 -1.04 -26.69
CA ARG A 181 -3.95 -0.03 -27.60
C ARG A 181 -3.52 -0.40 -29.03
N PRO A 182 -4.46 -0.61 -29.97
CA PRO A 182 -4.12 -1.03 -31.31
C PRO A 182 -3.49 0.09 -32.12
N TYR A 183 -2.59 -0.30 -33.03
CA TYR A 183 -1.87 0.60 -33.91
C TYR A 183 -1.64 -0.01 -35.30
N ASP A 184 -1.56 0.86 -36.29
CA ASP A 184 -1.27 0.54 -37.70
C ASP A 184 0.21 0.88 -37.89
N ASN A 185 1.09 -0.12 -37.74
CA ASN A 185 2.52 0.14 -37.63
C ASN A 185 3.11 0.54 -38.99
N ASP A 186 2.59 -0.03 -40.08
CA ASP A 186 3.10 0.15 -41.44
C ASP A 186 2.30 1.16 -42.30
N GLY A 187 1.13 1.59 -41.83
CA GLY A 187 0.29 2.62 -42.42
C GLY A 187 -0.64 2.14 -43.53
N ASP A 188 -0.93 0.85 -43.61
CA ASP A 188 -1.76 0.26 -44.65
C ASP A 188 -3.27 0.29 -44.35
N GLY A 189 -3.64 0.65 -43.12
CA GLY A 189 -5.00 0.79 -42.62
C GLY A 189 -5.53 -0.39 -41.83
N LEU A 190 -4.73 -1.43 -41.63
CA LEU A 190 -4.99 -2.56 -40.74
C LEU A 190 -4.34 -2.28 -39.37
N LEU A 191 -4.76 -2.99 -38.33
CA LEU A 191 -4.37 -2.70 -36.94
C LEU A 191 -3.94 -3.98 -36.26
N ASP A 192 -2.75 -3.97 -35.64
CA ASP A 192 -2.21 -5.09 -34.90
C ASP A 192 -2.21 -6.41 -35.73
N GLU A 193 -1.99 -6.30 -37.05
CA GLU A 193 -1.93 -7.41 -38.01
C GLU A 193 -0.55 -8.07 -38.10
N ASP A 194 -0.52 -9.39 -38.33
CA ASP A 194 0.70 -10.20 -38.34
C ASP A 194 1.60 -9.93 -37.13
N PRO A 195 1.15 -10.16 -35.88
CA PRO A 195 2.06 -10.09 -34.76
C PRO A 195 3.06 -11.26 -34.79
N ALA A 196 4.08 -11.19 -33.94
CA ALA A 196 4.93 -12.36 -33.71
C ALA A 196 4.09 -13.55 -33.21
N ASP A 197 4.25 -14.70 -33.85
CA ASP A 197 3.47 -15.92 -33.62
C ASP A 197 4.38 -17.13 -33.42
N ASP A 198 3.90 -18.09 -32.61
CA ASP A 198 4.50 -19.42 -32.48
C ASP A 198 4.21 -20.24 -33.75
N ALA A 199 5.00 -19.97 -34.79
CA ALA A 199 4.83 -20.57 -36.11
C ALA A 199 5.11 -22.08 -36.13
N ASN A 200 5.95 -22.57 -35.22
CA ASN A 200 6.37 -23.97 -35.16
C ASN A 200 5.51 -24.83 -34.21
N GLY A 201 4.74 -24.20 -33.32
CA GLY A 201 3.78 -24.81 -32.40
C GLY A 201 4.42 -25.45 -31.16
N ASP A 202 5.60 -24.97 -30.73
CA ASP A 202 6.29 -25.46 -29.52
C ASP A 202 5.86 -24.75 -28.23
N GLY A 203 5.00 -23.74 -28.34
CA GLY A 203 4.39 -23.01 -27.25
C GLY A 203 5.15 -21.73 -26.85
N VAL A 204 6.21 -21.36 -27.57
CA VAL A 204 6.97 -20.11 -27.36
C VAL A 204 7.21 -19.39 -28.69
N ILE A 205 7.36 -18.07 -28.64
CA ILE A 205 7.74 -17.26 -29.80
C ILE A 205 9.25 -17.07 -29.76
N SER A 206 9.97 -17.57 -30.75
CA SER A 206 11.42 -17.40 -30.85
C SER A 206 11.83 -16.02 -31.41
N SER A 207 13.01 -15.54 -31.00
CA SER A 207 13.76 -14.45 -31.64
C SER A 207 15.00 -15.03 -32.32
N TYR A 208 15.35 -14.51 -33.48
CA TYR A 208 16.49 -14.96 -34.26
C TYR A 208 17.46 -13.80 -34.50
N ASP A 209 18.71 -13.97 -34.08
CA ASP A 209 19.77 -12.99 -34.33
C ASP A 209 20.59 -13.41 -35.56
N VAL A 210 20.71 -12.49 -36.51
CA VAL A 210 21.39 -12.73 -37.79
C VAL A 210 22.71 -11.97 -37.84
N TYR A 211 23.79 -12.70 -38.11
CA TYR A 211 25.13 -12.15 -38.22
C TYR A 211 25.74 -12.47 -39.58
N ALA A 212 26.43 -11.49 -40.17
CA ALA A 212 27.31 -11.73 -41.31
C ALA A 212 28.64 -12.33 -40.85
N LYS A 213 29.12 -13.33 -41.60
CA LYS A 213 30.47 -13.86 -41.46
C LYS A 213 31.43 -13.15 -42.41
N SER A 214 32.56 -12.69 -41.88
CA SER A 214 33.69 -12.19 -42.65
C SER A 214 35.00 -12.85 -42.22
N ASP A 215 36.08 -12.60 -42.98
CA ASP A 215 37.42 -13.17 -42.76
C ASP A 215 37.43 -14.70 -42.60
N GLY A 216 36.89 -15.40 -43.61
CA GLY A 216 36.84 -16.87 -43.62
C GLY A 216 35.95 -17.50 -42.55
N GLY A 217 35.06 -16.71 -41.93
CA GLY A 217 34.14 -17.17 -40.88
C GLY A 217 34.53 -16.78 -39.46
N SER A 218 35.64 -16.06 -39.29
CA SER A 218 36.23 -15.75 -37.98
C SER A 218 35.65 -14.49 -37.32
N ILE A 219 34.99 -13.62 -38.10
CA ILE A 219 34.39 -12.37 -37.61
C ILE A 219 32.89 -12.45 -37.83
N LEU A 220 32.12 -12.31 -36.75
CA LEU A 220 30.67 -12.13 -36.78
C LEU A 220 30.35 -10.64 -36.68
N THR A 221 29.44 -10.16 -37.54
CA THR A 221 28.92 -8.79 -37.51
C THR A 221 27.41 -8.86 -37.45
N TYR A 222 26.81 -8.39 -36.35
CA TYR A 222 25.36 -8.34 -36.18
C TYR A 222 24.72 -7.53 -37.33
N LEU A 223 23.65 -8.08 -37.90
CA LEU A 223 22.90 -7.44 -38.98
C LEU A 223 21.55 -6.94 -38.46
N TYR A 224 20.72 -7.85 -37.97
CA TYR A 224 19.36 -7.59 -37.48
C TYR A 224 18.87 -8.81 -36.68
N SER A 225 17.78 -8.59 -35.94
CA SER A 225 16.99 -9.64 -35.32
C SER A 225 15.60 -9.70 -35.95
N TYR A 226 14.93 -10.85 -35.87
CA TYR A 226 13.53 -10.98 -36.24
C TYR A 226 12.85 -12.03 -35.34
N PHE A 227 11.54 -11.88 -35.13
CA PHE A 227 10.76 -12.87 -34.40
C PHE A 227 10.25 -13.97 -35.32
N GLU A 228 9.95 -15.11 -34.74
CA GLU A 228 9.06 -16.09 -35.36
C GLU A 228 7.72 -15.46 -35.73
N GLY A 229 7.07 -15.97 -36.78
CA GLY A 229 5.80 -15.43 -37.26
C GLY A 229 5.23 -16.19 -38.45
N ILE A 230 3.95 -15.95 -38.70
CA ILE A 230 3.21 -16.40 -39.89
C ILE A 230 2.66 -15.17 -40.64
N ASP A 231 2.25 -15.38 -41.89
CA ASP A 231 1.50 -14.43 -42.69
C ASP A 231 0.02 -14.75 -42.45
N ASP A 232 -0.61 -14.03 -41.51
CA ASP A 232 -1.93 -14.33 -40.96
C ASP A 232 -3.08 -13.82 -41.85
N ASP A 233 -2.80 -12.85 -42.72
CA ASP A 233 -3.76 -12.20 -43.63
C ASP A 233 -3.53 -12.51 -45.13
N ASP A 234 -2.47 -13.25 -45.47
CA ASP A 234 -2.03 -13.63 -46.82
C ASP A 234 -1.58 -12.43 -47.71
N ASP A 235 -1.08 -11.33 -47.14
CA ASP A 235 -0.53 -10.19 -47.91
C ASP A 235 0.92 -10.40 -48.39
N GLY A 236 1.58 -11.43 -47.87
CA GLY A 236 2.96 -11.79 -48.21
C GLY A 236 4.02 -11.21 -47.28
N ARG A 237 3.62 -10.61 -46.15
CA ARG A 237 4.48 -10.10 -45.09
C ARG A 237 4.22 -10.88 -43.80
N ILE A 238 5.10 -10.67 -42.82
CA ILE A 238 5.13 -11.39 -41.54
C ILE A 238 5.64 -10.38 -40.52
N ASN A 239 5.07 -10.37 -39.30
CA ASN A 239 5.52 -9.52 -38.21
C ASN A 239 5.38 -8.01 -38.53
N CYS A 240 4.25 -7.63 -39.14
CA CYS A 240 4.00 -6.30 -39.69
C CYS A 240 3.58 -5.29 -38.63
N ASP A 241 2.66 -5.66 -37.76
CA ASP A 241 2.23 -4.85 -36.64
C ASP A 241 2.41 -5.62 -35.33
N GLU A 242 3.26 -5.09 -34.46
CA GLU A 242 3.33 -5.62 -33.10
C GLU A 242 2.02 -5.37 -32.35
N ILE A 243 1.60 -6.33 -31.54
CA ILE A 243 0.49 -6.11 -30.61
C ILE A 243 0.83 -4.97 -29.64
N GLY A 244 -0.07 -4.00 -29.58
CA GLY A 244 -0.06 -2.96 -28.58
C GLY A 244 0.88 -1.80 -28.90
N LEU A 245 0.64 -0.66 -28.24
CA LEU A 245 1.26 0.60 -28.63
C LEU A 245 2.14 1.23 -27.56
N VAL A 246 1.64 1.40 -26.33
CA VAL A 246 2.28 2.31 -25.36
C VAL A 246 2.93 1.59 -24.19
N ASP A 247 4.17 1.95 -23.88
CA ASP A 247 4.82 1.58 -22.62
C ASP A 247 4.21 2.42 -21.49
N LEU A 248 3.43 1.77 -20.61
CA LEU A 248 2.77 2.43 -19.50
C LEU A 248 3.76 3.11 -18.54
N ASN A 249 4.96 2.57 -18.35
CA ASN A 249 6.01 3.16 -17.52
C ASN A 249 6.89 4.17 -18.29
N ARG A 250 6.39 4.69 -19.42
CA ARG A 250 6.89 5.90 -20.11
C ARG A 250 5.81 6.95 -20.30
N ASN A 251 4.57 6.67 -19.87
CA ASN A 251 3.40 7.48 -20.15
C ASN A 251 3.02 8.45 -19.00
N TYR A 252 3.86 8.63 -18.00
CA TYR A 252 3.61 9.59 -16.91
C TYR A 252 4.10 11.00 -17.27
N ALA A 253 3.51 12.04 -16.68
CA ALA A 253 3.79 13.44 -17.07
C ALA A 253 5.19 13.96 -16.73
N ARG A 254 5.92 13.31 -15.82
CA ARG A 254 7.22 13.82 -15.40
C ARG A 254 8.28 13.51 -16.46
N SER A 255 8.87 14.56 -17.03
CA SER A 255 9.87 14.44 -18.11
C SER A 255 9.35 13.68 -19.34
N TRP A 256 8.03 13.67 -19.56
CA TRP A 256 7.39 12.95 -20.66
C TRP A 256 7.93 13.38 -22.03
N GLY A 257 8.12 12.40 -22.93
CA GLY A 257 8.54 12.65 -24.31
C GLY A 257 10.00 13.10 -24.46
N LEU A 258 10.78 13.07 -23.38
CA LEU A 258 12.21 13.31 -23.46
C LEU A 258 12.94 12.04 -23.86
N GLU A 259 13.91 12.23 -24.75
CA GLU A 259 14.87 11.22 -25.15
C GLU A 259 16.26 11.66 -24.66
N PRO A 260 17.16 10.71 -24.41
CA PRO A 260 16.96 9.24 -24.40
C PRO A 260 16.30 8.73 -23.11
N GLY A 261 15.71 7.54 -23.15
CA GLY A 261 15.01 6.90 -22.02
C GLY A 261 13.52 6.66 -22.25
N SER A 262 12.97 7.25 -23.31
CA SER A 262 11.71 6.89 -23.94
C SER A 262 11.89 7.01 -25.46
N SER A 263 10.88 6.70 -26.27
CA SER A 263 10.94 6.89 -27.72
C SER A 263 9.67 7.54 -28.26
N SER A 264 9.85 8.41 -29.24
CA SER A 264 8.77 8.96 -30.07
C SER A 264 8.37 8.05 -31.25
N ASP A 265 9.12 6.98 -31.49
CA ASP A 265 8.81 5.94 -32.48
C ASP A 265 7.78 4.94 -31.92
N PRO A 266 6.57 4.83 -32.52
CA PRO A 266 5.54 3.86 -32.14
C PRO A 266 6.00 2.39 -32.15
N TRP A 267 7.00 2.06 -32.98
CA TRP A 267 7.59 0.72 -33.05
C TRP A 267 8.48 0.39 -31.84
N SER A 268 8.84 1.39 -31.04
CA SER A 268 9.72 1.17 -29.90
C SER A 268 8.98 0.50 -28.74
N GLN A 269 9.64 -0.49 -28.14
CA GLN A 269 9.21 -1.10 -26.86
C GLN A 269 9.15 -0.10 -25.68
N VAL A 270 9.71 1.11 -25.84
CA VAL A 270 9.64 2.21 -24.88
C VAL A 270 8.91 3.44 -25.45
N TYR A 271 7.96 3.23 -26.37
CA TYR A 271 7.12 4.30 -26.90
C TYR A 271 6.29 4.96 -25.79
N HIS A 272 6.42 6.28 -25.65
CA HIS A 272 5.84 7.03 -24.53
C HIS A 272 4.35 7.42 -24.72
N GLY A 273 3.74 7.05 -25.84
CA GLY A 273 2.38 7.46 -26.20
C GLY A 273 2.31 8.83 -26.88
N ALA A 274 1.10 9.27 -27.24
CA ALA A 274 0.89 10.52 -27.98
C ALA A 274 0.96 11.79 -27.11
N TYR A 275 0.68 11.66 -25.81
CA TYR A 275 0.80 12.68 -24.78
C TYR A 275 0.90 12.00 -23.40
N ALA A 276 1.37 12.73 -22.38
CA ALA A 276 1.40 12.20 -21.02
C ALA A 276 0.00 11.79 -20.53
N PHE A 277 -0.11 10.60 -19.96
CA PHE A 277 -1.35 9.96 -19.56
C PHE A 277 -2.32 9.80 -20.75
N SER A 278 -1.82 9.39 -21.91
CA SER A 278 -2.66 9.08 -23.07
C SER A 278 -3.47 7.81 -22.89
N GLU A 279 -2.99 6.88 -22.06
CA GLU A 279 -3.57 5.56 -21.91
C GLU A 279 -4.58 5.51 -20.76
N PRO A 280 -5.70 4.77 -20.92
CA PRO A 280 -6.73 4.67 -19.87
C PRO A 280 -6.19 4.05 -18.58
N GLU A 281 -5.23 3.12 -18.67
CA GLU A 281 -4.57 2.50 -17.52
C GLU A 281 -3.82 3.55 -16.68
N THR A 282 -2.97 4.37 -17.30
CA THR A 282 -2.21 5.41 -16.60
C THR A 282 -3.11 6.55 -16.14
N GLN A 283 -4.21 6.85 -16.84
CA GLN A 283 -5.23 7.80 -16.38
C GLN A 283 -5.95 7.30 -15.12
N ALA A 284 -6.35 6.02 -15.08
CA ALA A 284 -6.99 5.40 -13.93
C ALA A 284 -6.09 5.51 -12.70
N PHE A 285 -4.81 5.13 -12.83
CA PHE A 285 -3.86 5.27 -11.74
C PHE A 285 -3.58 6.73 -11.37
N ARG A 286 -3.44 7.64 -12.34
CA ARG A 286 -3.28 9.07 -12.07
C ARG A 286 -4.42 9.57 -11.20
N ASP A 287 -5.66 9.31 -11.60
CA ASP A 287 -6.85 9.83 -10.93
C ASP A 287 -7.02 9.24 -9.53
N PHE A 288 -6.64 7.97 -9.35
CA PHE A 288 -6.49 7.35 -8.04
C PHE A 288 -5.38 8.03 -7.22
N ALA A 289 -4.15 8.06 -7.71
CA ALA A 289 -3.02 8.66 -6.98
C ALA A 289 -3.22 10.15 -6.65
N LEU A 290 -3.99 10.90 -7.44
CA LEU A 290 -4.37 12.29 -7.17
C LEU A 290 -5.21 12.45 -5.88
N GLN A 291 -5.96 11.42 -5.50
CA GLN A 291 -6.83 11.40 -4.31
C GLN A 291 -6.09 10.95 -3.04
N HIS A 292 -4.87 10.43 -3.18
CA HIS A 292 -4.08 9.89 -2.07
C HIS A 292 -2.74 10.61 -1.95
N ARG A 293 -2.20 10.61 -0.72
CA ARG A 293 -0.82 11.02 -0.42
C ARG A 293 -0.16 9.83 0.25
N PHE A 294 0.64 9.10 -0.52
CA PHE A 294 1.35 7.93 -0.03
C PHE A 294 2.65 8.35 0.65
N ALA A 295 2.93 7.78 1.81
CA ALA A 295 4.21 7.97 2.46
C ALA A 295 5.29 7.14 1.77
N ILE A 296 4.92 5.92 1.38
CA ILE A 296 5.74 4.99 0.61
C ILE A 296 4.90 4.46 -0.54
N SER A 297 5.53 4.33 -1.70
CA SER A 297 4.94 3.63 -2.83
C SER A 297 6.00 2.78 -3.50
N TYR A 298 5.66 1.61 -3.99
CA TYR A 298 6.57 0.83 -4.80
C TYR A 298 5.82 0.12 -5.90
N THR A 299 6.44 0.07 -7.07
CA THR A 299 5.99 -0.73 -8.19
C THR A 299 6.89 -1.95 -8.31
N LEU A 300 6.30 -3.06 -8.73
CA LEU A 300 6.96 -4.33 -8.92
C LEU A 300 7.21 -4.53 -10.42
N HIS A 301 8.45 -4.86 -10.76
CA HIS A 301 8.92 -5.19 -12.12
C HIS A 301 9.79 -6.44 -12.10
N SER A 302 10.16 -6.93 -13.28
CA SER A 302 11.16 -7.98 -13.47
C SER A 302 11.94 -7.78 -14.77
N GLY A 303 12.99 -8.58 -14.97
CA GLY A 303 13.94 -8.48 -16.07
C GLY A 303 15.30 -7.91 -15.66
N THR A 304 15.44 -7.49 -14.40
CA THR A 304 16.73 -7.31 -13.72
C THR A 304 16.55 -7.62 -12.23
N ASN A 305 17.65 -7.76 -11.50
CA ASN A 305 17.62 -7.77 -10.04
C ASN A 305 18.14 -6.43 -9.51
N ALA A 306 17.24 -5.49 -9.24
CA ALA A 306 17.62 -4.11 -8.93
C ALA A 306 16.55 -3.34 -8.14
N THR A 307 16.95 -2.19 -7.61
CA THR A 307 16.03 -1.24 -6.95
C THR A 307 16.33 0.15 -7.46
N TYR A 308 15.39 0.75 -8.17
CA TYR A 308 15.52 2.11 -8.69
C TYR A 308 14.73 3.11 -7.86
N PHE A 309 15.27 4.34 -7.86
CA PHE A 309 14.70 5.50 -7.20
C PHE A 309 14.67 6.69 -8.16
N PRO A 310 13.84 7.70 -7.88
CA PRO A 310 13.77 8.91 -8.68
C PRO A 310 15.12 9.60 -8.86
N LEU A 311 15.27 10.19 -10.04
CA LEU A 311 16.47 10.94 -10.43
C LEU A 311 16.14 12.41 -10.66
N THR A 312 17.11 13.25 -10.33
CA THR A 312 17.14 14.65 -10.76
C THR A 312 17.35 14.72 -12.27
N SER A 313 17.07 15.88 -12.86
CA SER A 313 17.35 16.15 -14.28
C SER A 313 18.84 16.04 -14.67
N TYR A 314 19.74 15.84 -13.70
CA TYR A 314 21.18 15.64 -13.92
C TYR A 314 21.62 14.20 -13.63
N GLY A 315 20.69 13.26 -13.45
CA GLY A 315 20.98 11.84 -13.23
C GLY A 315 21.47 11.48 -11.83
N ALA A 316 21.35 12.39 -10.85
CA ALA A 316 21.62 12.09 -9.44
C ALA A 316 20.32 11.74 -8.71
N TYR A 317 20.37 10.84 -7.72
CA TYR A 317 19.23 10.57 -6.84
C TYR A 317 18.67 11.85 -6.21
N THR A 318 17.33 11.94 -6.14
CA THR A 318 16.64 13.09 -5.55
C THR A 318 16.82 13.17 -4.03
N GLU A 319 16.88 12.02 -3.34
CA GLU A 319 17.14 11.91 -1.89
C GLU A 319 18.35 11.00 -1.61
N PRO A 320 19.58 11.37 -2.03
CA PRO A 320 20.71 10.44 -2.12
C PRO A 320 21.06 9.78 -0.79
N THR A 321 21.11 10.54 0.32
CA THR A 321 21.43 9.98 1.64
C THR A 321 20.39 8.98 2.11
N LEU A 322 19.10 9.25 1.87
CA LEU A 322 18.00 8.37 2.23
C LEU A 322 18.03 7.09 1.38
N TYR A 323 18.11 7.23 0.06
CA TYR A 323 18.09 6.09 -0.86
C TYR A 323 19.31 5.18 -0.68
N TYR A 324 20.48 5.74 -0.39
CA TYR A 324 21.65 4.93 -0.02
C TYR A 324 21.46 4.15 1.28
N ALA A 325 20.77 4.71 2.27
CA ALA A 325 20.49 4.01 3.51
C ALA A 325 19.47 2.89 3.30
N VAL A 326 18.43 3.13 2.51
CA VAL A 326 17.43 2.11 2.12
C VAL A 326 18.12 0.96 1.38
N LEU A 327 18.95 1.25 0.37
CA LEU A 327 19.70 0.20 -0.34
C LEU A 327 20.60 -0.64 0.57
N GLN A 328 21.19 -0.04 1.61
CA GLN A 328 21.98 -0.78 2.61
C GLN A 328 21.12 -1.70 3.46
N ASP A 329 19.91 -1.27 3.83
CA ASP A 329 18.97 -2.10 4.57
C ASP A 329 18.50 -3.28 3.70
N LEU A 330 18.14 -3.03 2.44
CA LEU A 330 17.77 -4.06 1.47
C LEU A 330 18.91 -5.07 1.23
N ALA A 331 20.17 -4.61 1.19
CA ALA A 331 21.37 -5.46 1.11
C ALA A 331 21.53 -6.42 2.28
N GLY A 332 20.97 -6.09 3.45
CA GLY A 332 20.94 -6.99 4.60
C GLY A 332 19.82 -8.02 4.55
N MET A 333 18.79 -7.82 3.71
CA MET A 333 17.57 -8.62 3.67
C MET A 333 17.49 -9.56 2.46
N LEU A 334 17.91 -9.07 1.29
CA LEU A 334 17.82 -9.82 0.06
C LEU A 334 18.99 -10.81 -0.11
N PRO A 335 18.76 -11.97 -0.74
CA PRO A 335 19.82 -12.92 -1.06
C PRO A 335 20.93 -12.30 -1.93
N PRO A 336 22.18 -12.80 -1.85
CA PRO A 336 23.28 -12.34 -2.69
C PRO A 336 22.99 -12.38 -4.20
N ALA A 337 22.11 -13.27 -4.66
CA ALA A 337 21.71 -13.39 -6.06
C ALA A 337 21.02 -12.11 -6.58
N PHE A 338 20.33 -11.34 -5.72
CA PHE A 338 19.76 -10.04 -6.12
C PHE A 338 20.83 -9.00 -6.48
N TYR A 339 22.10 -9.29 -6.16
CA TYR A 339 23.24 -8.43 -6.45
C TYR A 339 24.19 -9.03 -7.49
N SER A 340 23.86 -10.14 -8.16
CA SER A 340 24.75 -10.72 -9.18
C SER A 340 24.81 -9.88 -10.46
N ASP A 341 23.77 -9.07 -10.71
CA ASP A 341 23.58 -8.40 -12.00
C ASP A 341 24.22 -7.02 -12.03
N GLN A 342 25.18 -6.75 -11.13
CA GLN A 342 25.89 -5.46 -10.97
C GLN A 342 26.47 -4.91 -12.27
N GLY A 343 26.78 -5.77 -13.25
CA GLY A 343 27.31 -5.38 -14.57
C GLY A 343 26.24 -4.81 -15.52
N ARG A 344 25.04 -5.41 -15.57
CA ARG A 344 23.89 -4.88 -16.34
C ARG A 344 23.21 -3.74 -15.61
N SER A 345 23.13 -3.87 -14.29
CA SER A 345 22.82 -2.73 -13.46
C SER A 345 23.93 -1.70 -13.47
N SER A 346 25.20 -1.90 -13.85
CA SER A 346 26.15 -0.77 -14.03
C SER A 346 25.80 0.15 -15.23
N SER A 347 24.91 -0.31 -16.11
CA SER A 347 24.22 0.54 -17.09
C SER A 347 23.17 1.45 -16.43
N PHE A 348 22.72 1.20 -15.20
CA PHE A 348 21.68 2.03 -14.56
C PHE A 348 21.88 2.37 -13.07
N LEU A 349 22.72 1.65 -12.32
CA LEU A 349 23.11 1.71 -10.92
C LEU A 349 24.30 0.77 -10.59
N THR A 350 25.53 1.29 -10.60
CA THR A 350 26.47 1.00 -9.49
C THR A 350 27.32 2.22 -9.20
N PHE A 351 27.52 2.43 -7.89
CA PHE A 351 28.41 3.37 -7.27
C PHE A 351 29.74 3.56 -8.01
N THR A 352 29.88 4.65 -8.76
CA THR A 352 31.14 5.40 -8.79
C THR A 352 30.88 6.88 -9.07
N ARG A 353 31.56 7.69 -8.28
CA ARG A 353 31.64 9.14 -8.36
C ARG A 353 32.38 9.55 -9.64
N ALA A 354 31.77 9.45 -10.81
CA ALA A 354 32.23 10.10 -12.05
C ALA A 354 31.14 10.02 -13.14
N GLN A 355 30.50 11.15 -13.41
CA GLN A 355 29.97 11.55 -14.72
C GLN A 355 29.34 10.43 -15.60
N LYS A 356 28.04 10.15 -15.44
CA LYS A 356 27.23 9.79 -16.60
C LYS A 356 26.69 11.07 -17.27
N PRO A 357 26.92 11.28 -18.57
CA PRO A 357 26.18 12.31 -19.31
C PRO A 357 24.75 11.82 -19.54
N MET A 358 23.76 12.40 -18.83
CA MET A 358 22.36 12.69 -19.23
C MET A 358 21.53 11.71 -20.10
N ILE A 359 21.94 10.47 -20.35
CA ILE A 359 21.46 9.69 -21.51
C ILE A 359 20.68 8.40 -21.17
N GLU A 360 20.44 8.10 -19.90
CA GLU A 360 19.78 6.83 -19.50
C GLU A 360 18.89 7.00 -18.26
N THR A 361 18.27 8.16 -18.09
CA THR A 361 17.23 8.35 -17.05
C THR A 361 15.89 8.16 -17.73
N GLY A 362 15.16 7.08 -17.42
CA GLY A 362 13.88 6.82 -18.06
C GLY A 362 12.95 8.04 -17.92
N CYS A 363 12.29 8.37 -19.02
CA CYS A 363 11.47 9.57 -19.14
C CYS A 363 10.00 9.18 -19.12
N GLY A 364 9.17 9.94 -18.40
CA GLY A 364 7.77 9.58 -18.21
C GLY A 364 7.56 8.34 -17.32
N MET A 365 8.49 8.06 -16.40
CA MET A 365 8.37 6.95 -15.45
C MET A 365 7.47 7.31 -14.26
N TRP A 366 6.87 6.29 -13.66
CA TRP A 366 5.92 6.46 -12.56
C TRP A 366 6.59 7.01 -11.29
N GLU A 367 7.80 6.57 -10.91
CA GLU A 367 8.44 6.91 -9.65
C GLU A 367 8.84 8.38 -9.60
N ASP A 368 9.32 8.91 -10.74
CA ASP A 368 9.68 10.30 -10.91
C ASP A 368 8.44 11.20 -10.74
N TRP A 369 7.29 10.77 -11.29
CA TRP A 369 6.02 11.47 -11.10
C TRP A 369 5.49 11.36 -9.66
N MET A 370 5.57 10.19 -9.04
CA MET A 370 5.18 10.00 -7.65
C MET A 370 6.02 10.86 -6.69
N TYR A 371 7.31 11.01 -6.96
CA TYR A 371 8.18 11.88 -6.18
C TYR A 371 7.86 13.36 -6.42
N ALA A 372 7.94 13.80 -7.67
CA ALA A 372 7.90 15.22 -8.02
C ALA A 372 6.49 15.83 -7.91
N ASP A 373 5.46 15.09 -8.30
CA ASP A 373 4.10 15.61 -8.46
C ASP A 373 3.13 15.10 -7.38
N ARG A 374 3.43 13.95 -6.75
CA ARG A 374 2.62 13.41 -5.62
C ARG A 374 3.26 13.63 -4.24
N GLY A 375 4.56 13.91 -4.20
CA GLY A 375 5.28 14.20 -2.96
C GLY A 375 5.60 12.96 -2.12
N THR A 376 5.55 11.76 -2.71
CA THR A 376 6.03 10.54 -2.05
C THR A 376 7.54 10.62 -1.91
N LYS A 377 8.11 10.47 -0.72
CA LYS A 377 9.56 10.61 -0.52
C LYS A 377 10.35 9.39 -0.99
N VAL A 378 9.75 8.22 -0.91
CA VAL A 378 10.37 6.95 -1.33
C VAL A 378 9.43 6.20 -2.26
N PRO A 379 9.31 6.63 -3.53
CA PRO A 379 8.79 5.75 -4.56
C PRO A 379 9.91 4.82 -5.05
N ILE A 380 9.62 3.53 -5.17
CA ILE A 380 10.61 2.49 -5.53
C ILE A 380 10.12 1.72 -6.75
N THR A 381 10.97 1.60 -7.76
CA THR A 381 10.80 0.59 -8.81
C THR A 381 11.62 -0.62 -8.38
N PHE A 382 10.93 -1.69 -7.95
CA PHE A 382 11.57 -2.88 -7.42
C PHE A 382 11.55 -3.99 -8.47
N GLU A 383 12.74 -4.32 -8.97
CA GLU A 383 12.96 -5.34 -9.98
C GLU A 383 13.27 -6.67 -9.27
N LEU A 384 12.26 -7.53 -9.27
CA LEU A 384 12.12 -8.66 -8.36
C LEU A 384 12.87 -9.91 -8.82
N TYR A 385 13.10 -10.03 -10.12
CA TYR A 385 13.58 -11.27 -10.70
C TYR A 385 14.27 -11.02 -12.03
N HIS A 386 15.34 -11.76 -12.25
CA HIS A 386 15.96 -11.95 -13.54
C HIS A 386 16.79 -13.23 -13.54
N ASN A 387 16.66 -14.01 -14.60
CA ASN A 387 17.45 -15.21 -14.81
C ASN A 387 18.59 -14.94 -15.79
N THR A 388 19.77 -14.61 -15.26
CA THR A 388 20.95 -14.40 -16.11
C THR A 388 21.37 -15.62 -16.92
N ALA A 389 20.90 -16.83 -16.59
CA ALA A 389 21.32 -18.02 -17.33
C ALA A 389 20.69 -18.08 -18.73
N VAL A 390 19.52 -17.46 -18.90
CA VAL A 390 18.78 -17.57 -20.17
C VAL A 390 19.24 -16.60 -21.23
N ASP A 391 20.14 -15.67 -20.95
CA ASP A 391 20.58 -14.66 -21.91
C ASP A 391 22.10 -14.61 -22.10
N MET A 392 22.76 -15.69 -21.68
CA MET A 392 24.15 -15.96 -22.01
C MET A 392 24.22 -16.64 -23.38
N ASP A 393 25.36 -16.55 -24.06
CA ASP A 393 25.60 -17.19 -25.36
C ASP A 393 25.20 -18.70 -25.36
N GLU A 394 25.32 -19.40 -24.23
CA GLU A 394 24.94 -20.81 -24.12
C GLU A 394 23.43 -21.10 -24.16
N ALA A 395 22.58 -20.09 -23.94
CA ALA A 395 21.13 -20.20 -24.05
C ALA A 395 20.63 -20.09 -25.49
N PHE A 396 21.49 -19.63 -26.41
CA PHE A 396 21.15 -19.50 -27.82
C PHE A 396 21.38 -20.82 -28.56
N THR A 397 20.42 -21.19 -29.40
CA THR A 397 20.51 -22.38 -30.26
C THR A 397 21.04 -21.98 -31.63
N LEU A 398 22.17 -22.56 -32.05
CA LEU A 398 22.72 -22.34 -33.39
C LEU A 398 21.82 -22.98 -34.46
N ILE A 399 21.22 -22.15 -35.32
CA ILE A 399 20.35 -22.58 -36.42
C ILE A 399 21.11 -22.68 -37.73
N VAL A 400 21.90 -21.65 -38.04
CA VAL A 400 22.70 -21.61 -39.28
C VAL A 400 24.13 -21.24 -38.96
N ASP A 401 25.07 -22.06 -39.44
CA ASP A 401 26.47 -21.68 -39.59
C ASP A 401 26.92 -22.04 -41.00
N ASN A 402 27.10 -21.03 -41.85
CA ASN A 402 27.63 -21.20 -43.20
C ASN A 402 28.71 -20.16 -43.54
N SER A 403 29.22 -20.19 -44.76
CA SER A 403 30.32 -19.30 -45.20
C SER A 403 30.01 -17.81 -45.18
N THR A 404 28.74 -17.43 -45.05
CA THR A 404 28.27 -16.03 -45.14
C THR A 404 27.48 -15.57 -43.92
N HIS A 405 26.82 -16.49 -43.19
CA HIS A 405 25.91 -16.14 -42.11
C HIS A 405 26.06 -17.08 -40.91
N TYR A 406 25.82 -16.50 -39.75
CA TYR A 406 25.59 -17.19 -38.49
C TYR A 406 24.23 -16.72 -37.98
N ILE A 407 23.33 -17.66 -37.69
CA ILE A 407 21.99 -17.36 -37.17
C ILE A 407 21.78 -18.21 -35.93
N GLU A 408 21.40 -17.57 -34.84
CA GLU A 408 21.09 -18.20 -33.58
C GLU A 408 19.66 -17.84 -33.14
N GLU A 409 19.02 -18.77 -32.44
CA GLU A 409 17.67 -18.68 -31.91
C GLU A 409 17.71 -18.47 -30.40
N TRP A 410 16.81 -17.63 -29.92
CA TRP A 410 16.55 -17.37 -28.52
C TRP A 410 15.06 -17.44 -28.22
N HIS A 411 14.67 -18.22 -27.22
CA HIS A 411 13.27 -18.54 -26.96
C HIS A 411 12.89 -18.56 -25.47
N ASP A 412 13.86 -18.28 -24.59
CA ASP A 412 13.68 -18.29 -23.13
C ASP A 412 13.23 -16.92 -22.57
N ILE A 413 12.44 -16.16 -23.32
CA ILE A 413 11.91 -14.85 -22.91
C ILE A 413 11.08 -14.94 -21.62
N PHE A 414 10.31 -16.01 -21.45
CA PHE A 414 9.57 -16.24 -20.22
C PHE A 414 10.52 -16.37 -19.03
N GLY A 415 11.51 -17.26 -19.14
CA GLY A 415 12.50 -17.49 -18.09
C GLY A 415 13.32 -16.25 -17.73
N TYR A 416 13.42 -15.28 -18.63
CA TYR A 416 14.09 -14.00 -18.39
C TYR A 416 13.35 -13.14 -17.35
N PHE A 417 12.03 -13.03 -17.48
CA PHE A 417 11.17 -12.15 -16.68
C PHE A 417 10.46 -12.87 -15.53
N ASP A 418 10.23 -14.16 -15.69
CA ASP A 418 9.35 -14.94 -14.84
C ASP A 418 10.04 -16.27 -14.45
N PRO A 419 10.10 -16.62 -13.16
CA PRO A 419 10.60 -17.93 -12.75
C PRO A 419 9.64 -19.05 -13.19
N VAL A 420 10.15 -20.29 -13.28
CA VAL A 420 9.27 -21.46 -13.35
C VAL A 420 8.37 -21.50 -12.12
N THR A 421 7.14 -21.97 -12.29
CA THR A 421 6.06 -21.90 -11.30
C THR A 421 6.45 -22.47 -9.93
N GLU A 422 7.22 -23.56 -9.91
CA GLU A 422 7.67 -24.20 -8.67
C GLU A 422 8.62 -23.32 -7.84
N SER A 423 9.20 -22.29 -8.46
CA SER A 423 10.13 -21.36 -7.81
C SER A 423 9.45 -20.07 -7.32
N ILE A 424 8.17 -19.84 -7.64
CA ILE A 424 7.43 -18.63 -7.23
C ILE A 424 7.44 -18.50 -5.70
N GLU A 425 7.19 -19.58 -4.97
CA GLU A 425 7.15 -19.55 -3.50
C GLU A 425 8.54 -19.34 -2.87
N SER A 426 9.58 -19.88 -3.50
CA SER A 426 10.96 -19.62 -3.07
C SER A 426 11.31 -18.15 -3.26
N LEU A 427 10.95 -17.56 -4.40
CA LEU A 427 11.15 -16.14 -4.67
C LEU A 427 10.41 -15.29 -3.63
N TRP A 428 9.13 -15.60 -3.36
CA TRP A 428 8.36 -14.90 -2.34
C TRP A 428 9.04 -14.96 -0.97
N THR A 429 9.49 -16.14 -0.55
CA THR A 429 10.21 -16.34 0.72
C THR A 429 11.45 -15.45 0.81
N ASP A 430 12.20 -15.33 -0.29
CA ASP A 430 13.43 -14.53 -0.36
C ASP A 430 13.18 -13.02 -0.28
N ILE A 431 12.05 -12.53 -0.82
CA ILE A 431 11.75 -11.09 -0.89
C ILE A 431 10.77 -10.60 0.18
N MET A 432 10.02 -11.48 0.83
CA MET A 432 9.02 -11.12 1.86
C MET A 432 9.57 -10.16 2.94
N PRO A 433 10.82 -10.32 3.47
CA PRO A 433 11.36 -9.38 4.45
C PRO A 433 11.44 -7.93 3.95
N VAL A 434 11.58 -7.71 2.64
CA VAL A 434 11.56 -6.37 2.05
C VAL A 434 10.18 -5.73 2.16
N PHE A 435 9.11 -6.50 1.91
CA PHE A 435 7.74 -6.00 2.05
C PHE A 435 7.43 -5.61 3.50
N ASP A 436 7.86 -6.43 4.46
CA ASP A 436 7.70 -6.14 5.90
C ASP A 436 8.49 -4.87 6.31
N TYR A 437 9.72 -4.72 5.81
CA TYR A 437 10.52 -3.52 6.01
C TYR A 437 9.91 -2.25 5.38
N LEU A 438 9.32 -2.36 4.19
CA LEU A 438 8.68 -1.22 3.53
C LEU A 438 7.42 -0.77 4.28
N LEU A 439 6.69 -1.68 4.95
CA LEU A 439 5.65 -1.31 5.91
C LEU A 439 6.25 -0.65 7.15
N GLU A 440 7.34 -1.18 7.70
CA GLU A 440 8.03 -0.58 8.84
C GLU A 440 8.48 0.86 8.56
N MET A 441 8.96 1.12 7.35
CA MET A 441 9.37 2.44 6.90
C MET A 441 8.22 3.45 6.84
N THR A 442 6.96 3.02 6.78
CA THR A 442 5.83 3.94 6.77
C THR A 442 5.78 4.69 8.11
N PRO A 443 5.82 6.03 8.09
CA PRO A 443 6.02 6.81 9.30
C PRO A 443 4.74 6.76 10.15
N ARG A 444 4.93 6.38 11.42
CA ARG A 444 3.86 6.25 12.41
C ARG A 444 4.34 6.87 13.71
N LEU A 445 3.43 7.52 14.43
CA LEU A 445 3.76 8.23 15.66
C LEU A 445 3.33 7.42 16.88
N SER A 446 4.26 7.24 17.81
CA SER A 446 4.01 6.69 19.15
C SER A 446 4.13 7.79 20.20
N ILE A 447 3.16 7.88 21.11
CA ILE A 447 3.20 8.86 22.21
C ILE A 447 3.83 8.22 23.44
N VAL A 448 5.08 8.58 23.71
CA VAL A 448 5.89 8.03 24.81
C VAL A 448 5.75 8.81 26.13
N SER A 449 5.39 10.10 26.07
CA SER A 449 5.05 10.89 27.26
C SER A 449 3.96 11.90 26.96
N LYS A 450 3.14 12.24 27.96
CA LYS A 450 2.01 13.16 27.80
C LYS A 450 1.68 13.88 29.09
N SER A 451 1.50 15.20 29.00
CA SER A 451 1.05 16.05 30.10
C SER A 451 0.26 17.23 29.55
N VAL A 452 -0.61 17.80 30.39
CA VAL A 452 -1.45 18.93 30.03
C VAL A 452 -1.58 19.87 31.23
N ALA A 453 -1.52 21.18 30.99
CA ALA A 453 -1.63 22.21 32.01
C ALA A 453 -2.41 23.42 31.47
N GLY A 454 -3.01 24.22 32.36
CA GLY A 454 -3.81 25.39 31.97
C GLY A 454 -5.12 25.48 32.73
N GLY A 455 -6.08 26.22 32.16
CA GLY A 455 -7.42 26.35 32.72
C GLY A 455 -8.36 25.22 32.26
N THR A 456 -9.56 25.19 32.84
CA THR A 456 -10.57 24.13 32.59
C THR A 456 -11.83 24.67 31.92
N ASN A 457 -11.99 25.99 31.85
CA ASN A 457 -13.19 26.61 31.30
C ASN A 457 -13.02 26.86 29.80
N GLN A 458 -14.15 27.03 29.12
CA GLN A 458 -14.15 27.50 27.73
C GLN A 458 -13.40 28.83 27.60
N GLY A 459 -12.49 28.91 26.63
CA GLY A 459 -11.65 30.08 26.38
C GLY A 459 -10.44 30.20 27.30
N ASP A 460 -10.18 29.23 28.18
CA ASP A 460 -8.91 29.16 28.90
C ASP A 460 -7.80 28.63 27.99
N THR A 461 -6.58 29.15 28.16
CA THR A 461 -5.39 28.59 27.51
C THR A 461 -5.03 27.25 28.15
N VAL A 462 -4.85 26.24 27.32
CA VAL A 462 -4.29 24.94 27.69
C VAL A 462 -3.02 24.66 26.89
N THR A 463 -2.02 24.13 27.58
CA THR A 463 -0.74 23.71 27.02
C THR A 463 -0.63 22.20 27.13
N ALA A 464 -0.58 21.51 25.99
CA ALA A 464 -0.25 20.09 25.91
C ALA A 464 1.25 19.92 25.68
N SER A 465 1.90 19.03 26.43
CA SER A 465 3.32 18.67 26.23
C SER A 465 3.42 17.16 26.02
N LEU A 466 3.90 16.76 24.86
CA LEU A 466 3.92 15.37 24.38
C LEU A 466 5.34 14.98 23.99
N GLY A 467 5.79 13.80 24.42
CA GLY A 467 6.93 13.11 23.82
C GLY A 467 6.40 12.20 22.73
N VAL A 468 6.83 12.43 21.49
CA VAL A 468 6.38 11.69 20.31
C VAL A 468 7.57 11.06 19.63
N GLU A 469 7.51 9.76 19.38
CA GLU A 469 8.51 9.00 18.63
C GLU A 469 7.96 8.67 17.25
N CYS A 470 8.74 8.95 16.18
CA CYS A 470 8.46 8.39 14.86
C CYS A 470 9.04 6.99 14.78
N LEU A 471 8.19 5.98 14.60
CA LEU A 471 8.61 4.58 14.61
C LEU A 471 9.40 4.17 13.36
N SER A 472 9.21 4.86 12.25
CA SER A 472 9.90 4.52 11.00
C SER A 472 11.43 4.69 11.15
N PRO A 473 12.22 3.69 10.70
CA PRO A 473 13.67 3.72 10.81
C PRO A 473 14.32 4.80 9.93
N ARG A 474 13.67 5.20 8.83
CA ARG A 474 14.26 6.07 7.81
C ARG A 474 13.42 7.28 7.44
N LEU A 475 12.10 7.21 7.62
CA LEU A 475 11.19 8.30 7.29
C LEU A 475 10.71 9.03 8.55
N GLY A 476 10.95 10.33 8.55
CA GLY A 476 10.30 11.24 9.48
C GLY A 476 8.94 11.66 8.94
N SER A 477 8.34 12.65 9.58
CA SER A 477 7.23 13.35 8.96
C SER A 477 7.72 14.28 7.85
N SER A 478 6.99 14.35 6.74
CA SER A 478 7.28 15.32 5.68
C SER A 478 6.68 16.70 5.98
N ASP A 479 5.68 16.75 6.86
CA ASP A 479 4.93 17.94 7.23
C ASP A 479 5.01 18.16 8.76
N GLU A 480 4.69 19.36 9.24
CA GLU A 480 4.57 19.61 10.67
C GLU A 480 3.47 18.72 11.29
N ILE A 481 3.66 18.30 12.55
CA ILE A 481 2.66 17.50 13.26
C ILE A 481 1.57 18.45 13.75
N GLU A 482 0.32 18.17 13.37
CA GLU A 482 -0.82 18.98 13.74
C GLU A 482 -1.44 18.48 15.05
N VAL A 483 -1.82 19.41 15.93
CA VAL A 483 -2.85 19.15 16.94
C VAL A 483 -4.13 19.81 16.47
N ALA A 484 -5.17 19.02 16.25
CA ALA A 484 -6.43 19.47 15.66
C ALA A 484 -7.64 19.03 16.48
N MET A 485 -8.74 19.75 16.29
CA MET A 485 -10.07 19.27 16.65
C MET A 485 -10.48 18.09 15.75
N MET A 486 -11.49 17.34 16.18
CA MET A 486 -12.04 16.22 15.39
C MET A 486 -12.70 16.67 14.07
N ASP A 487 -13.16 17.92 13.97
CA ASP A 487 -13.69 18.51 12.72
C ASP A 487 -12.58 19.02 11.77
N GLY A 488 -11.30 18.84 12.14
CA GLY A 488 -10.15 19.29 11.39
C GLY A 488 -9.75 20.75 11.62
N THR A 489 -10.40 21.46 12.54
CA THR A 489 -9.95 22.80 12.95
C THR A 489 -8.59 22.70 13.65
N ARG A 490 -7.56 23.29 13.03
CA ARG A 490 -6.21 23.31 13.58
C ARG A 490 -6.12 24.12 14.87
N LEU A 491 -5.58 23.51 15.92
CA LEU A 491 -5.31 24.17 17.20
C LEU A 491 -3.90 24.74 17.27
N CYS A 492 -2.90 23.91 16.94
CA CYS A 492 -1.50 24.33 16.83
C CYS A 492 -0.69 23.38 15.95
N LEU A 493 0.51 23.83 15.57
CA LEU A 493 1.50 23.05 14.85
C LEU A 493 2.68 22.75 15.77
N LEU A 494 3.21 21.55 15.63
CA LEU A 494 4.37 21.05 16.33
C LEU A 494 5.48 20.77 15.32
N SER A 495 6.70 20.57 15.82
CA SER A 495 7.85 20.27 14.97
C SER A 495 7.66 19.00 14.15
N VAL A 496 8.35 18.94 13.01
CA VAL A 496 8.52 17.71 12.24
C VAL A 496 9.14 16.62 13.12
N ALA A 497 8.61 15.40 13.04
CA ALA A 497 9.17 14.25 13.72
C ALA A 497 10.32 13.66 12.89
N SER A 498 11.51 13.53 13.49
CA SER A 498 12.65 12.86 12.85
C SER A 498 12.48 11.33 12.89
N PRO A 499 13.02 10.59 11.90
CA PRO A 499 12.98 9.12 11.91
C PRO A 499 13.62 8.54 13.18
N HIS A 500 13.01 7.50 13.74
CA HIS A 500 13.47 6.76 14.92
C HIS A 500 13.97 7.65 16.07
N ALA A 501 13.27 8.77 16.30
CA ALA A 501 13.68 9.76 17.29
C ALA A 501 12.48 10.24 18.11
N THR A 502 12.69 10.32 19.42
CA THR A 502 11.75 10.99 20.32
C THR A 502 11.92 12.51 20.24
N THR A 503 10.83 13.20 19.90
CA THR A 503 10.75 14.66 19.88
C THR A 503 9.83 15.13 21.01
N GLN A 504 10.31 16.05 21.85
CA GLN A 504 9.48 16.71 22.84
C GLN A 504 8.77 17.89 22.19
N MET A 505 7.45 17.84 22.16
CA MET A 505 6.60 18.80 21.49
C MET A 505 5.68 19.48 22.51
N GLN A 506 5.53 20.80 22.39
CA GLN A 506 4.63 21.56 23.25
C GLN A 506 3.79 22.51 22.39
N GLY A 507 2.48 22.49 22.60
CA GLY A 507 1.52 23.33 21.90
C GLY A 507 0.52 23.93 22.87
N SER A 508 0.14 25.19 22.66
CA SER A 508 -0.90 25.86 23.44
C SER A 508 -2.07 26.28 22.55
N PHE A 509 -3.29 26.12 23.06
CA PHE A 509 -4.51 26.49 22.36
C PHE A 509 -5.60 26.90 23.35
N GLN A 510 -6.65 27.55 22.85
CA GLN A 510 -7.81 27.93 23.65
C GLN A 510 -8.81 26.78 23.71
N LEU A 511 -9.29 26.44 24.91
CA LEU A 511 -10.32 25.40 25.06
C LEU A 511 -11.63 25.83 24.39
N PRO A 512 -12.20 25.03 23.48
CA PRO A 512 -13.46 25.38 22.84
C PRO A 512 -14.68 25.05 23.72
N VAL A 513 -14.50 24.25 24.77
CA VAL A 513 -15.55 23.75 25.67
C VAL A 513 -15.13 23.88 27.14
N ASP A 514 -16.11 23.83 28.03
CA ASP A 514 -15.89 23.75 29.47
C ASP A 514 -15.65 22.29 29.90
N LEU A 515 -14.41 22.00 30.33
CA LEU A 515 -13.98 20.66 30.71
C LEU A 515 -14.58 20.17 32.04
N THR A 516 -15.17 21.07 32.83
CA THR A 516 -15.87 20.69 34.07
C THR A 516 -17.20 19.98 33.77
N VAL A 517 -17.69 20.09 32.54
CA VAL A 517 -18.98 19.54 32.08
C VAL A 517 -18.80 18.44 31.04
N THR A 518 -17.79 18.54 30.17
CA THR A 518 -17.54 17.56 29.10
C THR A 518 -16.05 17.33 28.85
N ASN A 519 -15.67 16.12 28.48
CA ASN A 519 -14.33 15.87 27.94
C ASN A 519 -14.18 16.47 26.54
N TYR A 520 -12.93 16.64 26.11
CA TYR A 520 -12.59 17.19 24.81
C TYR A 520 -11.58 16.30 24.07
N THR A 521 -11.93 15.85 22.88
CA THR A 521 -11.07 15.00 22.05
C THR A 521 -10.33 15.84 21.02
N ILE A 522 -9.04 15.58 20.89
CA ILE A 522 -8.15 16.13 19.87
C ILE A 522 -7.54 14.98 19.06
N ARG A 523 -7.00 15.31 17.90
CA ARG A 523 -6.16 14.40 17.12
C ARG A 523 -4.77 15.00 16.92
N LEU A 524 -3.77 14.12 16.86
CA LEU A 524 -2.37 14.45 16.69
C LEU A 524 -1.82 13.70 15.48
N GLY A 525 -1.24 14.39 14.51
CA GLY A 525 -0.65 13.75 13.34
C GLY A 525 -0.69 14.62 12.09
N ASN A 526 -0.56 14.01 10.93
CA ASN A 526 -0.80 14.63 9.64
C ASN A 526 -1.05 13.57 8.55
N ASN A 527 -1.30 14.02 7.33
CA ASN A 527 -1.59 13.14 6.19
C ASN A 527 -0.44 12.17 5.85
N TYR A 528 0.79 12.44 6.29
CA TYR A 528 1.95 11.60 6.04
C TYR A 528 2.10 10.51 7.11
N THR A 529 1.83 10.84 8.37
CA THR A 529 2.03 9.93 9.52
C THR A 529 0.76 9.23 10.00
N GLY A 530 -0.39 9.65 9.48
CA GLY A 530 -1.69 9.38 10.08
C GLY A 530 -1.92 10.17 11.37
N TYR A 531 -3.13 10.05 11.92
CA TYR A 531 -3.56 10.70 13.15
C TYR A 531 -3.80 9.70 14.28
N THR A 532 -3.57 10.16 15.51
CA THR A 532 -3.93 9.45 16.74
C THR A 532 -4.81 10.33 17.61
N ARG A 533 -5.78 9.73 18.32
CA ARG A 533 -6.75 10.46 19.15
C ARG A 533 -6.27 10.60 20.59
N LEU A 534 -6.41 11.79 21.16
CA LEU A 534 -6.22 12.02 22.58
C LEU A 534 -7.46 12.66 23.19
N ILE A 535 -7.73 12.34 24.45
CA ILE A 535 -8.81 12.94 25.23
C ILE A 535 -8.22 13.79 26.35
N ILE A 536 -8.74 15.01 26.49
CA ILE A 536 -8.45 15.93 27.58
C ILE A 536 -9.67 15.97 28.49
N SER A 537 -9.42 15.84 29.79
CA SER A 537 -10.44 15.79 30.84
C SER A 537 -10.03 16.62 32.04
N ALA A 538 -11.01 17.16 32.77
CA ALA A 538 -10.81 17.73 34.09
C ALA A 538 -11.22 16.71 35.16
N ASN A 539 -10.27 16.30 35.99
CA ASN A 539 -10.50 15.33 37.06
C ASN A 539 -10.31 16.00 38.43
N SER A 540 -11.12 15.63 39.42
CA SER A 540 -10.83 16.01 40.81
C SER A 540 -9.54 15.34 41.25
N GLN A 541 -8.50 16.11 41.59
CA GLN A 541 -7.30 15.54 42.19
C GLN A 541 -7.67 14.95 43.56
N SER A 542 -7.73 13.62 43.68
CA SER A 542 -7.60 12.98 44.98
C SER A 542 -6.11 12.93 45.33
N ALA A 543 -5.76 13.38 46.53
CA ALA A 543 -4.38 13.47 47.01
C ALA A 543 -3.68 12.11 47.26
N ASP A 544 -4.20 11.00 46.75
CA ASP A 544 -3.58 9.68 46.87
C ASP A 544 -3.68 8.93 45.54
N GLY A 545 -2.54 8.41 45.08
CA GLY A 545 -2.39 7.72 43.80
C GLY A 545 -3.27 6.47 43.71
N GLY A 546 -4.19 6.49 42.74
CA GLY A 546 -5.04 5.36 42.42
C GLY A 546 -5.88 5.68 41.18
N LEU A 547 -5.54 5.04 40.07
CA LEU A 547 -6.24 5.12 38.79
C LEU A 547 -7.71 4.67 38.95
N PHE A 548 -8.67 5.52 38.60
CA PHE A 548 -10.03 5.08 38.28
C PHE A 548 -10.44 5.63 36.92
N VAL A 549 -10.48 4.74 35.92
CA VAL A 549 -11.33 4.92 34.75
C VAL A 549 -12.75 4.57 35.19
N ALA A 550 -13.70 5.46 34.99
CA ALA A 550 -15.10 5.08 34.98
C ALA A 550 -15.90 5.96 34.01
N SER A 551 -16.53 5.26 33.09
CA SER A 551 -17.59 5.64 32.17
C SER A 551 -18.69 6.48 32.82
N GLY A 552 -19.44 7.18 31.95
CA GLY A 552 -20.38 8.22 32.30
C GLY A 552 -21.39 7.92 33.41
N VAL A 553 -21.80 9.01 34.06
CA VAL A 553 -22.86 9.14 35.07
C VAL A 553 -22.50 8.58 36.45
N ALA A 554 -21.77 9.38 37.23
CA ALA A 554 -21.66 9.19 38.68
C ALA A 554 -22.73 10.01 39.41
N VAL A 555 -23.80 9.34 39.85
CA VAL A 555 -24.66 9.80 40.93
C VAL A 555 -23.89 9.60 42.24
N ALA A 556 -23.58 10.70 42.93
CA ALA A 556 -22.99 10.63 44.26
C ALA A 556 -24.01 10.07 45.27
N ALA A 557 -23.69 8.94 45.90
CA ALA A 557 -24.40 8.47 47.09
C ALA A 557 -23.42 7.79 48.06
N GLY A 558 -22.80 8.61 48.91
CA GLY A 558 -22.27 8.14 50.19
C GLY A 558 -23.42 7.94 51.16
N GLY A 559 -23.75 6.69 51.49
CA GLY A 559 -24.79 6.37 52.44
C GLY A 559 -25.16 4.89 52.40
N THR A 560 -24.71 4.16 53.41
CA THR A 560 -24.96 2.75 53.74
C THR A 560 -26.32 2.22 53.22
N LEU A 561 -26.29 1.35 52.21
CA LEU A 561 -27.40 0.44 51.92
C LEU A 561 -26.90 -1.00 52.13
N VAL A 562 -27.29 -1.59 53.25
CA VAL A 562 -27.15 -3.02 53.52
C VAL A 562 -28.09 -3.77 52.57
N LEU A 563 -27.55 -4.45 51.56
CA LEU A 563 -28.32 -5.40 50.78
C LEU A 563 -28.23 -6.78 51.44
N ALA A 564 -29.25 -7.13 52.22
CA ALA A 564 -29.44 -8.47 52.73
C ALA A 564 -29.85 -9.41 51.59
N VAL A 565 -28.97 -10.34 51.22
CA VAL A 565 -29.31 -11.46 50.32
C VAL A 565 -30.15 -12.46 51.11
N LEU A 566 -31.47 -12.39 50.97
CA LEU A 566 -32.37 -13.47 51.38
C LEU A 566 -32.48 -14.49 50.26
N LEU A 567 -31.69 -15.56 50.37
CA LEU A 567 -31.99 -16.86 49.77
C LEU A 567 -33.28 -17.40 50.38
N SER A 568 -34.39 -17.42 49.63
CA SER A 568 -35.55 -18.23 50.00
C SER A 568 -35.86 -19.27 48.93
N ARG A 569 -35.48 -20.52 49.23
CA ARG A 569 -36.13 -21.73 48.70
C ARG A 569 -37.61 -21.65 49.00
N HIS A 570 -38.47 -21.86 47.99
CA HIS A 570 -39.89 -22.05 48.22
C HIS A 570 -40.37 -23.39 47.63
N ARG A 571 -40.68 -24.34 48.53
CA ARG A 571 -41.54 -25.50 48.30
C ARG A 571 -42.65 -25.48 49.36
N GLY A 572 -43.90 -25.67 48.92
CA GLY A 572 -45.07 -25.99 49.76
C GLY A 572 -46.17 -24.94 49.65
N LYS A 573 -47.08 -25.03 48.66
CA LYS A 573 -48.34 -25.81 48.58
C LYS A 573 -49.45 -25.33 49.51
N THR A 574 -50.61 -25.02 48.90
CA THR A 574 -52.01 -25.46 49.18
C THR A 574 -52.98 -24.37 48.71
N ALA A 575 -54.18 -24.60 48.20
CA ALA A 575 -54.91 -25.78 47.73
C ALA A 575 -56.13 -25.29 46.93
N THR A 576 -56.61 -26.08 45.97
CA THR A 576 -58.04 -26.11 45.62
C THR A 576 -58.43 -27.55 45.28
N THR A 577 -59.64 -27.89 45.72
CA THR A 577 -60.17 -29.22 45.99
C THR A 577 -60.93 -29.81 44.80
N ARG A 578 -60.73 -31.11 44.49
CA ARG A 578 -61.81 -32.08 44.20
C ARG A 578 -61.31 -33.54 44.12
N GLN A 579 -61.85 -34.40 45.01
CA GLN A 579 -62.39 -35.78 44.80
C GLN A 579 -61.56 -36.79 43.97
N VAL A 580 -61.18 -38.01 44.42
CA VAL A 580 -62.01 -39.12 44.99
C VAL A 580 -61.15 -40.34 45.47
N LEU A 581 -61.54 -40.91 46.64
CA LEU A 581 -61.51 -42.30 47.21
C LEU A 581 -60.22 -43.19 47.15
N ALA A 582 -59.60 -43.56 48.28
CA ALA A 582 -59.86 -44.72 49.21
C ALA A 582 -59.37 -46.08 48.67
N PRO A 583 -58.93 -47.07 49.49
CA PRO A 583 -59.06 -47.27 50.94
C PRO A 583 -57.78 -47.05 51.77
#